data_AF-A0A9D2IDB1-F1
#
_entry.id   AF-A0A9D2IDB1-F1
#
_cell.length_a   1.000
_cell.length_b   1.000
_cell.length_c   1.000
_cell.angle_alpha   90.00
_cell.angle_beta   90.00
_cell.angle_gamma   90.00
#
_symmetry.space_group_name_H-M   'P 1'
#
loop_
_entity.id
_entity.type
_entity.pdbx_description
1 polymer ?
#
loop_
_entity_poly.entity_id
_entity_poly.type
_entity_poly.pdbx_seq_one_letter_code
_entity_poly.pdbx_strand_id
1 'polypeptide(L)'
;MKKITTAILSVLLAFAFVLAGCAADKSDITVTIAGEKDGKVSTVYTGAAIVPDITVTPEGKEITVTYEGTGGTVYESSSSAPVNAGTYAVKISFAGDDETNAYERTVELTVNKAQNTLEIACEDVSFGTAVAPEVVKNTSGGAVTYSYEGRGDTEYAASAAAPSAVGEYMVTAASAATDNYEAATASVQFSISKAQNTLEIACEDVPFGTAVAPEVVKNTSGGTVTYSYEGRDGTEYAASSTAPTAVGKYTVTATSAATDNYEAASDSADFEIIMPPRTDVPTEAPQLKADAPLLDDSFSVVAESDMEYRAVSGSFATEWNASGEFSGLQPATEYTVECRRPATSSNAASAPGEKTLKVTTLSRTLLDDTERKFAGPLGQFVPSEEQNHTEGGSLSYKTTEASVYSIFQPQFFMQRLDTNNQPYNGYWTAGSWEENWIDLSGYKYLSFWIYTEEEGLTTRAGGLEWWSGALPEVVVNGAGIQLPSGQWTRIVLDMTENTYGAATKTAQEIYARVTQIGFGLSAPAIYYLDDFTLLK
;
A
#
# COMPACT_ATOMS: atom_id res chain seq x y z
N MET A 1 -142.76 -45.90 26.57
CA MET A 1 -144.18 -45.73 26.97
C MET A 1 -144.51 -44.24 26.97
N LYS A 2 -145.45 -43.79 26.11
CA LYS A 2 -146.14 -42.48 26.13
C LYS A 2 -145.23 -41.24 26.02
N LYS A 3 -145.57 -40.12 25.38
CA LYS A 3 -146.67 -39.61 24.53
C LYS A 3 -146.14 -38.21 24.13
N ILE A 4 -146.22 -37.84 22.85
CA ILE A 4 -147.15 -36.82 22.31
C ILE A 4 -146.84 -35.40 22.83
N THR A 5 -146.29 -34.50 22.00
CA THR A 5 -147.00 -33.47 21.17
C THR A 5 -147.69 -32.42 22.07
N THR A 6 -147.53 -31.10 21.93
CA THR A 6 -148.00 -30.20 20.84
C THR A 6 -147.75 -28.78 21.40
N ALA A 7 -146.91 -27.94 20.80
CA ALA A 7 -147.23 -26.88 19.85
C ALA A 7 -148.20 -25.79 20.36
N ILE A 8 -147.87 -24.50 20.13
CA ILE A 8 -148.63 -23.62 19.19
C ILE A 8 -148.28 -22.12 19.39
N LEU A 9 -148.11 -21.48 18.22
CA LEU A 9 -148.30 -20.07 17.85
C LEU A 9 -147.26 -19.00 18.20
N SER A 10 -146.45 -18.77 17.17
CA SER A 10 -145.91 -17.51 16.69
C SER A 10 -146.94 -16.38 16.58
N VAL A 11 -146.55 -15.18 17.02
CA VAL A 11 -147.00 -13.91 16.43
C VAL A 11 -145.74 -13.17 15.99
N LEU A 12 -145.71 -12.87 14.69
CA LEU A 12 -144.71 -12.10 13.97
C LEU A 12 -145.04 -10.60 14.15
N LEU A 13 -144.04 -9.75 14.42
CA LEU A 13 -143.70 -8.55 13.62
C LEU A 13 -142.89 -7.51 14.42
N ALA A 14 -141.69 -7.21 13.91
CA ALA A 14 -141.10 -5.88 13.70
C ALA A 14 -139.62 -5.82 14.09
N PHE A 15 -138.80 -5.69 13.04
CA PHE A 15 -137.38 -5.37 13.06
C PHE A 15 -137.14 -4.02 13.74
N ALA A 16 -136.29 -4.02 14.78
CA ALA A 16 -135.43 -2.89 15.11
C ALA A 16 -134.11 -3.49 15.61
N PHE A 17 -133.11 -3.49 14.73
CA PHE A 17 -131.72 -3.73 15.09
C PHE A 17 -131.30 -2.60 16.04
N VAL A 18 -131.38 -2.85 17.34
CA VAL A 18 -130.50 -2.18 18.30
C VAL A 18 -129.27 -3.07 18.34
N LEU A 19 -128.32 -2.76 17.47
CA LEU A 19 -126.93 -3.19 17.65
C LEU A 19 -126.47 -2.49 18.93
N ALA A 20 -126.71 -3.11 20.08
CA ALA A 20 -126.02 -2.76 21.30
C ALA A 20 -124.54 -3.00 20.98
N GLY A 21 -123.79 -1.91 20.82
CA GLY A 21 -122.34 -1.97 20.69
C GLY A 21 -121.79 -2.65 21.93
N CYS A 22 -121.60 -3.96 21.85
CA CYS A 22 -120.58 -4.64 22.62
C CYS A 22 -119.29 -3.96 22.17
N ALA A 23 -118.66 -3.16 23.03
CA ALA A 23 -117.24 -2.97 22.85
C ALA A 23 -116.65 -4.39 22.89
N ALA A 24 -116.16 -4.88 21.75
CA ALA A 24 -115.41 -6.13 21.76
C ALA A 24 -114.20 -5.88 22.67
N ASP A 25 -113.99 -6.74 23.67
CA ASP A 25 -112.81 -6.65 24.51
C ASP A 25 -111.59 -6.77 23.59
N LYS A 26 -110.80 -5.70 23.50
CA LYS A 26 -109.57 -5.67 22.70
C LYS A 26 -108.57 -6.67 23.28
N SER A 27 -107.84 -7.37 22.42
CA SER A 27 -106.82 -8.32 22.84
C SER A 27 -105.46 -7.64 23.06
N ASP A 28 -104.62 -8.19 23.96
CA ASP A 28 -103.25 -7.71 24.15
C ASP A 28 -102.30 -8.29 23.10
N ILE A 29 -101.28 -7.51 22.71
CA ILE A 29 -100.16 -8.04 21.92
C ILE A 29 -99.15 -8.72 22.84
N THR A 30 -98.42 -9.70 22.30
CA THR A 30 -97.23 -10.28 22.94
C THR A 30 -95.98 -9.85 22.19
N VAL A 31 -95.01 -9.27 22.89
CA VAL A 31 -93.70 -8.90 22.34
C VAL A 31 -92.63 -9.78 22.97
N THR A 32 -91.86 -10.47 22.14
CA THR A 32 -90.71 -11.28 22.55
C THR A 32 -89.43 -10.76 21.92
N ILE A 33 -88.35 -10.70 22.68
CA ILE A 33 -87.04 -10.25 22.22
C ILE A 33 -86.05 -11.42 22.30
N ALA A 34 -85.36 -11.73 21.21
CA ALA A 34 -84.43 -12.84 21.19
C ALA A 34 -83.26 -12.60 22.17
N GLY A 35 -82.94 -13.64 22.96
CA GLY A 35 -81.85 -13.58 23.95
C GLY A 35 -82.16 -12.80 25.23
N GLU A 36 -83.38 -12.28 25.39
CA GLU A 36 -83.80 -11.58 26.59
C GLU A 36 -83.89 -12.52 27.81
N LYS A 37 -83.34 -12.09 28.95
CA LYS A 37 -83.49 -12.73 30.26
C LYS A 37 -83.71 -11.67 31.32
N ASP A 38 -84.76 -11.84 32.14
CA ASP A 38 -85.11 -10.92 33.24
C ASP A 38 -85.19 -9.44 32.82
N GLY A 39 -85.71 -9.16 31.61
CA GLY A 39 -85.82 -7.80 31.07
C GLY A 39 -84.51 -7.22 30.54
N LYS A 40 -83.47 -8.05 30.35
CA LYS A 40 -82.15 -7.64 29.88
C LYS A 40 -81.71 -8.41 28.65
N VAL A 41 -81.06 -7.72 27.72
CA VAL A 41 -80.38 -8.28 26.55
C VAL A 41 -78.93 -7.82 26.60
N SER A 42 -77.98 -8.73 26.35
CA SER A 42 -76.56 -8.38 26.35
C SER A 42 -75.87 -8.87 25.08
N THR A 43 -75.01 -8.03 24.51
CA THR A 43 -74.20 -8.33 23.33
C THR A 43 -72.82 -7.67 23.45
N VAL A 44 -71.97 -7.81 22.43
CA VAL A 44 -70.65 -7.19 22.33
C VAL A 44 -70.67 -6.21 21.16
N TYR A 45 -69.91 -5.12 21.27
CA TYR A 45 -69.68 -4.17 20.18
C TYR A 45 -69.20 -4.87 18.90
N THR A 46 -69.86 -4.58 17.77
CA THR A 46 -69.54 -5.17 16.45
C THR A 46 -69.14 -4.13 15.40
N GLY A 47 -69.19 -2.84 15.73
CA GLY A 47 -69.02 -1.74 14.78
C GLY A 47 -70.25 -1.44 13.91
N ALA A 48 -71.38 -2.10 14.16
CA ALA A 48 -72.65 -1.85 13.48
C ALA A 48 -73.76 -1.51 14.49
N ALA A 49 -74.86 -0.97 14.00
CA ALA A 49 -76.03 -0.66 14.82
C ALA A 49 -76.62 -1.95 15.41
N ILE A 50 -76.87 -1.94 16.73
CA ILE A 50 -77.38 -3.08 17.47
C ILE A 50 -78.90 -2.98 17.57
N VAL A 51 -79.59 -3.75 16.74
CA VAL A 51 -81.05 -3.87 16.76
C VAL A 51 -81.42 -5.18 17.44
N PRO A 52 -82.14 -5.15 18.58
CA PRO A 52 -82.69 -6.37 19.17
C PRO A 52 -83.66 -7.03 18.19
N ASP A 53 -83.61 -8.37 18.12
CA ASP A 53 -84.55 -9.14 17.31
C ASP A 53 -85.89 -9.23 18.05
N ILE A 54 -86.89 -8.47 17.58
CA ILE A 54 -88.20 -8.30 18.21
C ILE A 54 -89.26 -9.00 17.36
N THR A 55 -90.02 -9.90 17.99
CA THR A 55 -91.19 -10.55 17.38
C THR A 55 -92.46 -10.09 18.09
N VAL A 56 -93.49 -9.74 17.31
CA VAL A 56 -94.79 -9.27 17.81
C VAL A 56 -95.88 -10.24 17.36
N THR A 57 -96.72 -10.66 18.30
CA THR A 57 -97.89 -11.52 18.04
C THR A 57 -99.18 -10.82 18.46
N PRO A 58 -100.21 -10.73 17.59
CA PRO A 58 -100.25 -11.23 16.20
C PRO A 58 -99.33 -10.44 15.25
N GLU A 59 -98.89 -11.07 14.15
CA GLU A 59 -98.02 -10.44 13.14
C GLU A 59 -98.71 -9.25 12.45
N GLY A 60 -97.91 -8.31 11.92
CA GLY A 60 -98.41 -7.15 11.16
C GLY A 60 -98.76 -5.92 11.99
N LYS A 61 -98.48 -5.91 13.30
CA LYS A 61 -98.63 -4.73 14.17
C LYS A 61 -97.42 -3.80 14.07
N GLU A 62 -97.66 -2.52 13.78
CA GLU A 62 -96.60 -1.51 13.69
C GLU A 62 -96.20 -1.03 15.09
N ILE A 63 -94.99 -1.40 15.53
CA ILE A 63 -94.42 -0.93 16.80
C ILE A 63 -93.46 0.24 16.58
N THR A 64 -93.35 1.12 17.57
CA THR A 64 -92.30 2.14 17.66
C THR A 64 -91.24 1.68 18.66
N VAL A 65 -89.98 1.68 18.24
CA VAL A 65 -88.82 1.36 19.08
C VAL A 65 -87.94 2.59 19.22
N THR A 66 -87.66 2.99 20.45
CA THR A 66 -86.74 4.09 20.77
C THR A 66 -85.68 3.62 21.77
N TYR A 67 -84.50 4.19 21.66
CA TYR A 67 -83.33 3.89 22.48
C TYR A 67 -82.92 5.14 23.25
N GLU A 68 -82.61 4.99 24.53
CA GLU A 68 -82.13 6.06 25.41
C GLU A 68 -80.99 5.53 26.28
N GLY A 69 -79.93 6.30 26.46
CA GLY A 69 -78.77 5.89 27.26
C GLY A 69 -79.10 5.84 28.76
N THR A 70 -78.66 4.78 29.44
CA THR A 70 -78.84 4.59 30.88
C THR A 70 -77.54 4.11 31.53
N GLY A 71 -77.50 4.00 32.86
CA GLY A 71 -76.33 3.45 33.57
C GLY A 71 -75.02 4.23 33.36
N GLY A 72 -75.10 5.52 33.04
CA GLY A 72 -73.94 6.38 32.74
C GLY A 72 -73.64 6.56 31.25
N THR A 73 -74.32 5.84 30.35
CA THR A 73 -74.24 6.07 28.91
C THR A 73 -75.04 7.31 28.52
N VAL A 74 -74.39 8.26 27.83
CA VAL A 74 -75.05 9.45 27.28
C VAL A 74 -75.53 9.16 25.87
N TYR A 75 -76.85 9.02 25.70
CA TYR A 75 -77.48 8.82 24.40
C TYR A 75 -78.91 9.36 24.44
N GLU A 76 -79.16 10.45 23.72
CA GLU A 76 -80.49 11.08 23.66
C GLU A 76 -81.52 10.13 23.06
N SER A 77 -82.76 10.21 23.54
CA SER A 77 -83.86 9.35 23.07
C SER A 77 -84.02 9.46 21.55
N SER A 78 -83.89 8.33 20.85
CA SER A 78 -83.85 8.29 19.39
C SER A 78 -84.41 6.98 18.84
N SER A 79 -84.94 7.00 17.61
CA SER A 79 -85.31 5.78 16.88
C SER A 79 -84.12 5.08 16.21
N SER A 80 -82.95 5.72 16.19
CA SER A 80 -81.73 5.10 15.70
C SER A 80 -81.19 4.11 16.72
N ALA A 81 -80.84 2.90 16.29
CA ALA A 81 -80.23 1.91 17.18
C ALA A 81 -78.81 2.35 17.59
N PRO A 82 -78.41 2.07 18.85
CA PRO A 82 -77.07 2.39 19.32
C PRO A 82 -76.01 1.54 18.61
N VAL A 83 -74.83 2.12 18.39
CA VAL A 83 -73.66 1.42 17.81
C VAL A 83 -72.61 1.12 18.88
N ASN A 84 -72.42 2.05 19.82
CA ASN A 84 -71.33 2.00 20.79
C ASN A 84 -71.64 1.09 21.98
N ALA A 85 -70.60 0.70 22.70
CA ALA A 85 -70.74 0.03 23.98
C ALA A 85 -71.38 0.97 25.02
N GLY A 86 -72.22 0.40 25.88
CA GLY A 86 -73.03 1.16 26.81
C GLY A 86 -74.27 0.39 27.26
N THR A 87 -75.03 1.01 28.15
CA THR A 87 -76.33 0.49 28.58
C THR A 87 -77.41 1.40 28.03
N TYR A 88 -78.45 0.81 27.45
CA TYR A 88 -79.52 1.51 26.77
C TYR A 88 -80.88 0.99 27.25
N ALA A 89 -81.83 1.87 27.51
CA ALA A 89 -83.23 1.53 27.61
C ALA A 89 -83.82 1.41 26.20
N VAL A 90 -84.31 0.22 25.85
CA VAL A 90 -85.06 -0.02 24.61
C VAL A 90 -86.54 0.03 24.95
N LYS A 91 -87.18 1.14 24.58
CA LYS A 91 -88.60 1.34 24.78
C LYS A 91 -89.36 0.90 23.53
N ILE A 92 -90.24 -0.07 23.71
CA ILE A 92 -91.10 -0.61 22.68
C ILE A 92 -92.52 -0.17 22.99
N SER A 93 -93.16 0.50 22.04
CA SER A 93 -94.52 1.00 22.21
C SER A 93 -95.38 0.66 21.00
N PHE A 94 -96.64 0.37 21.28
CA PHE A 94 -97.70 0.19 20.30
C PHE A 94 -98.90 1.00 20.79
N ALA A 95 -99.39 1.91 19.95
CA ALA A 95 -100.43 2.86 20.34
C ALA A 95 -101.81 2.20 20.58
N GLY A 96 -101.98 0.93 20.18
CA GLY A 96 -103.29 0.28 20.11
C GLY A 96 -103.98 0.55 18.78
N ASP A 97 -104.93 -0.31 18.43
CA ASP A 97 -105.84 -0.12 17.29
C ASP A 97 -107.27 -0.51 17.69
N ASP A 98 -108.19 -0.67 16.72
CA ASP A 98 -109.59 -0.97 17.00
C ASP A 98 -109.77 -2.35 17.66
N GLU A 99 -108.84 -3.29 17.44
CA GLU A 99 -108.92 -4.68 17.93
C GLU A 99 -107.93 -5.02 19.04
N THR A 100 -106.86 -4.24 19.21
CA THR A 100 -105.76 -4.53 20.15
C THR A 100 -105.43 -3.36 21.08
N ASN A 101 -105.15 -3.69 22.35
CA ASN A 101 -104.81 -2.70 23.37
C ASN A 101 -103.45 -2.05 23.10
N ALA A 102 -103.26 -0.83 23.62
CA ALA A 102 -101.97 -0.19 23.65
C ALA A 102 -100.99 -0.99 24.52
N TYR A 103 -99.71 -1.00 24.12
CA TYR A 103 -98.66 -1.74 24.80
C TYR A 103 -97.42 -0.86 24.96
N GLU A 104 -96.80 -0.92 26.13
CA GLU A 104 -95.52 -0.26 26.39
C GLU A 104 -94.66 -1.15 27.26
N ARG A 105 -93.40 -1.34 26.85
CA ARG A 105 -92.41 -2.08 27.64
C ARG A 105 -91.03 -1.47 27.42
N THR A 106 -90.26 -1.41 28.49
CA THR A 106 -88.85 -1.04 28.43
C THR A 106 -88.01 -2.25 28.83
N VAL A 107 -87.00 -2.56 28.03
CA VAL A 107 -85.96 -3.54 28.36
C VAL A 107 -84.59 -2.89 28.39
N GLU A 108 -83.64 -3.47 29.12
CA GLU A 108 -82.26 -3.00 29.14
C GLU A 108 -81.44 -3.73 28.08
N LEU A 109 -80.74 -2.99 27.22
CA LEU A 109 -79.74 -3.49 26.29
C LEU A 109 -78.35 -3.09 26.79
N THR A 110 -77.51 -4.08 27.12
CA THR A 110 -76.10 -3.88 27.45
C THR A 110 -75.23 -4.28 26.26
N VAL A 111 -74.57 -3.31 25.64
CA VAL A 111 -73.52 -3.53 24.65
C VAL A 111 -72.18 -3.49 25.37
N ASN A 112 -71.54 -4.64 25.55
CA ASN A 112 -70.22 -4.74 26.16
C ASN A 112 -69.13 -4.29 25.17
N LYS A 113 -67.99 -3.84 25.69
CA LYS A 113 -66.82 -3.54 24.86
C LYS A 113 -66.30 -4.81 24.19
N ALA A 114 -65.78 -4.66 22.98
CA ALA A 114 -65.08 -5.73 22.27
C ALA A 114 -63.64 -5.90 22.79
N GLN A 115 -63.06 -7.08 22.60
CA GLN A 115 -61.65 -7.30 22.93
C GLN A 115 -60.75 -6.53 21.96
N ASN A 116 -59.78 -5.78 22.49
CA ASN A 116 -58.74 -5.17 21.64
C ASN A 116 -57.66 -6.22 21.31
N THR A 117 -57.37 -6.40 20.03
CA THR A 117 -56.22 -7.19 19.57
C THR A 117 -55.06 -6.24 19.27
N LEU A 118 -54.04 -6.25 20.13
CA LEU A 118 -52.80 -5.50 19.97
C LEU A 118 -51.65 -6.45 19.59
N GLU A 119 -50.88 -6.07 18.57
CA GLU A 119 -49.69 -6.80 18.09
C GLU A 119 -48.61 -5.79 17.72
N ILE A 120 -47.36 -6.08 18.10
CA ILE A 120 -46.20 -5.22 17.83
C ILE A 120 -45.02 -6.03 17.30
N ALA A 121 -44.11 -5.36 16.61
CA ALA A 121 -42.81 -5.87 16.20
C ALA A 121 -41.71 -4.92 16.65
N CYS A 122 -40.51 -5.45 16.90
CA CYS A 122 -39.32 -4.66 17.19
C CYS A 122 -38.10 -5.43 16.69
N GLU A 123 -37.27 -4.77 15.89
CA GLU A 123 -36.08 -5.39 15.31
C GLU A 123 -34.89 -5.32 16.28
N ASP A 124 -33.99 -6.30 16.17
CA ASP A 124 -32.66 -6.22 16.77
C ASP A 124 -31.86 -5.10 16.10
N VAL A 125 -31.08 -4.36 16.88
CA VAL A 125 -30.27 -3.25 16.37
C VAL A 125 -28.84 -3.34 16.89
N SER A 126 -27.93 -2.55 16.30
CA SER A 126 -26.58 -2.37 16.84
C SER A 126 -26.48 -1.07 17.65
N PHE A 127 -25.50 -0.99 18.55
CA PHE A 127 -25.20 0.21 19.31
C PHE A 127 -25.13 1.46 18.41
N GLY A 128 -25.74 2.56 18.87
CA GLY A 128 -25.84 3.81 18.12
C GLY A 128 -27.02 3.89 17.14
N THR A 129 -27.76 2.79 16.92
CA THR A 129 -29.03 2.80 16.19
C THR A 129 -30.21 2.95 17.15
N ALA A 130 -31.20 3.76 16.77
CA ALA A 130 -32.38 3.98 17.60
C ALA A 130 -33.33 2.78 17.56
N VAL A 131 -33.83 2.36 18.72
CA VAL A 131 -34.88 1.35 18.86
C VAL A 131 -36.22 1.96 18.44
N ALA A 132 -36.92 1.29 17.52
CA ALA A 132 -38.20 1.75 16.99
C ALA A 132 -39.20 0.59 16.87
N PRO A 133 -40.07 0.36 17.89
CA PRO A 133 -41.13 -0.63 17.79
C PRO A 133 -42.25 -0.18 16.84
N GLU A 134 -42.82 -1.14 16.11
CA GLU A 134 -43.94 -0.95 15.18
C GLU A 134 -45.22 -1.58 15.72
N VAL A 135 -46.35 -0.88 15.58
CA VAL A 135 -47.67 -1.47 15.83
C VAL A 135 -48.14 -2.21 14.59
N VAL A 136 -48.11 -3.53 14.64
CA VAL A 136 -48.58 -4.41 13.56
C VAL A 136 -50.10 -4.41 13.48
N LYS A 137 -50.77 -4.40 14.65
CA LYS A 137 -52.23 -4.43 14.73
C LYS A 137 -52.73 -3.78 16.02
N ASN A 138 -53.78 -2.97 15.92
CA ASN A 138 -54.54 -2.46 17.07
C ASN A 138 -56.00 -2.27 16.66
N THR A 139 -56.90 -3.19 17.05
CA THR A 139 -58.31 -3.13 16.61
C THR A 139 -59.10 -2.00 17.25
N SER A 140 -58.63 -1.45 18.37
CA SER A 140 -59.30 -0.32 19.03
C SER A 140 -59.03 1.03 18.38
N GLY A 141 -57.92 1.17 17.64
CA GLY A 141 -57.44 2.48 17.16
C GLY A 141 -56.97 3.44 18.28
N GLY A 142 -56.95 2.99 19.53
CA GLY A 142 -56.48 3.78 20.67
C GLY A 142 -54.98 4.07 20.59
N ALA A 143 -54.54 5.13 21.27
CA ALA A 143 -53.11 5.43 21.38
C ALA A 143 -52.35 4.25 22.04
N VAL A 144 -51.10 4.04 21.61
CA VAL A 144 -50.21 3.00 22.15
C VAL A 144 -49.06 3.68 22.89
N THR A 145 -48.80 3.23 24.11
CA THR A 145 -47.64 3.64 24.91
C THR A 145 -46.67 2.48 25.07
N TYR A 146 -45.37 2.76 25.17
CA TYR A 146 -44.33 1.75 25.31
C TYR A 146 -43.65 1.83 26.67
N SER A 147 -43.27 0.67 27.20
CA SER A 147 -42.37 0.51 28.34
C SER A 147 -41.32 -0.53 27.99
N TYR A 148 -40.06 -0.24 28.27
CA TYR A 148 -38.91 -1.08 27.99
C TYR A 148 -38.30 -1.56 29.30
N GLU A 149 -37.88 -2.82 29.35
CA GLU A 149 -37.16 -3.40 30.47
C GLU A 149 -36.05 -4.34 30.00
N GLY A 150 -34.99 -4.46 30.81
CA GLY A 150 -33.87 -5.34 30.55
C GLY A 150 -34.21 -6.80 30.84
N ARG A 151 -33.56 -7.71 30.12
CA ARG A 151 -33.73 -9.16 30.27
C ARG A 151 -32.39 -9.88 30.40
N GLY A 152 -32.45 -11.11 30.93
CA GLY A 152 -31.25 -11.90 31.18
C GLY A 152 -30.34 -11.18 32.17
N ASP A 153 -29.10 -10.94 31.76
CA ASP A 153 -28.10 -10.24 32.57
C ASP A 153 -28.13 -8.70 32.38
N THR A 154 -29.02 -8.18 31.52
CA THR A 154 -29.16 -6.75 31.28
C THR A 154 -29.98 -6.08 32.37
N GLU A 155 -29.34 -5.26 33.21
CA GLU A 155 -30.02 -4.43 34.19
C GLU A 155 -30.59 -3.17 33.55
N TYR A 156 -31.92 -3.14 33.36
CA TYR A 156 -32.63 -1.94 32.93
C TYR A 156 -34.05 -1.94 33.50
N ALA A 157 -34.33 -1.00 34.40
CA ALA A 157 -35.64 -0.88 35.03
C ALA A 157 -36.71 -0.44 34.03
N ALA A 158 -37.95 -0.90 34.22
CA ALA A 158 -39.08 -0.54 33.38
C ALA A 158 -39.21 0.98 33.19
N SER A 159 -39.13 1.44 31.94
CA SER A 159 -39.07 2.86 31.58
C SER A 159 -39.75 3.13 30.25
N ALA A 160 -40.31 4.32 30.07
CA ALA A 160 -40.84 4.75 28.77
C ALA A 160 -39.72 5.18 27.78
N ALA A 161 -38.50 5.42 28.28
CA ALA A 161 -37.36 5.72 27.43
C ALA A 161 -36.85 4.43 26.78
N ALA A 162 -36.56 4.47 25.48
CA ALA A 162 -35.94 3.35 24.80
C ALA A 162 -34.49 3.15 25.30
N PRO A 163 -34.03 1.91 25.50
CA PRO A 163 -32.64 1.64 25.86
C PRO A 163 -31.70 1.95 24.68
N SER A 164 -30.44 2.24 24.99
CA SER A 164 -29.40 2.53 24.00
C SER A 164 -28.08 1.78 24.24
N ALA A 165 -27.94 1.12 25.39
CA ALA A 165 -26.77 0.31 25.72
C ALA A 165 -26.90 -1.09 25.12
N VAL A 166 -25.78 -1.76 24.90
CA VAL A 166 -25.76 -3.16 24.46
C VAL A 166 -26.42 -4.06 25.51
N GLY A 167 -27.29 -4.97 25.07
CA GLY A 167 -28.01 -5.87 25.95
C GLY A 167 -29.26 -6.49 25.34
N GLU A 168 -29.94 -7.29 26.15
CA GLU A 168 -31.19 -7.97 25.81
C GLU A 168 -32.36 -7.26 26.48
N TYR A 169 -33.42 -6.98 25.73
CA TYR A 169 -34.53 -6.14 26.18
C TYR A 169 -35.89 -6.75 25.82
N MET A 170 -36.93 -6.24 26.47
CA MET A 170 -38.32 -6.44 26.08
C MET A 170 -39.03 -5.10 26.05
N VAL A 171 -39.77 -4.86 24.97
CA VAL A 171 -40.70 -3.73 24.87
C VAL A 171 -42.12 -4.27 25.08
N THR A 172 -42.86 -3.59 25.95
CA THR A 172 -44.29 -3.82 26.18
C THR A 172 -45.06 -2.61 25.70
N ALA A 173 -45.93 -2.82 24.73
CA ALA A 173 -46.92 -1.87 24.27
C ALA A 173 -48.22 -2.03 25.06
N ALA A 174 -48.85 -0.91 25.39
CA ALA A 174 -50.16 -0.88 26.02
C ALA A 174 -51.09 0.06 25.27
N SER A 175 -52.32 -0.38 25.03
CA SER A 175 -53.41 0.45 24.55
C SER A 175 -54.52 0.45 25.59
N ALA A 176 -54.85 1.64 26.09
CA ALA A 176 -55.90 1.81 27.10
C ALA A 176 -57.28 1.44 26.52
N ALA A 177 -58.23 1.11 27.40
CA ALA A 177 -59.60 0.88 26.99
C ALA A 177 -60.17 2.14 26.31
N THR A 178 -60.84 1.95 25.18
CA THR A 178 -61.61 3.00 24.49
C THR A 178 -63.07 2.89 24.89
N ASP A 179 -63.95 3.72 24.33
CA ASP A 179 -65.40 3.60 24.57
C ASP A 179 -65.93 2.22 24.15
N ASN A 180 -65.38 1.64 23.08
CA ASN A 180 -65.91 0.42 22.46
C ASN A 180 -65.04 -0.83 22.61
N TYR A 181 -63.78 -0.67 23.05
CA TYR A 181 -62.85 -1.79 23.20
C TYR A 181 -62.19 -1.81 24.58
N GLU A 182 -61.91 -3.01 25.09
CA GLU A 182 -61.12 -3.23 26.29
C GLU A 182 -59.65 -2.83 26.10
N ALA A 183 -58.92 -2.66 27.21
CA ALA A 183 -57.47 -2.43 27.15
C ALA A 183 -56.74 -3.69 26.65
N ALA A 184 -55.60 -3.51 26.00
CA ALA A 184 -54.73 -4.61 25.57
C ALA A 184 -53.25 -4.28 25.73
N THR A 185 -52.44 -5.31 25.91
CA THR A 185 -50.98 -5.23 25.94
C THR A 185 -50.37 -6.25 24.98
N ALA A 186 -49.19 -5.94 24.45
CA ALA A 186 -48.39 -6.83 23.63
C ALA A 186 -46.91 -6.62 23.95
N SER A 187 -46.11 -7.68 23.92
CA SER A 187 -44.68 -7.60 24.24
C SER A 187 -43.84 -8.37 23.23
N VAL A 188 -42.68 -7.81 22.88
CA VAL A 188 -41.70 -8.44 21.99
C VAL A 188 -40.29 -8.23 22.56
N GLN A 189 -39.42 -9.22 22.34
CA GLN A 189 -38.02 -9.19 22.74
C GLN A 189 -37.18 -8.65 21.59
N PHE A 190 -36.13 -7.91 21.92
CA PHE A 190 -35.14 -7.43 20.96
C PHE A 190 -33.80 -7.26 21.68
N SER A 191 -32.73 -7.19 20.91
CA SER A 191 -31.36 -7.00 21.39
C SER A 191 -30.74 -5.74 20.80
N ILE A 192 -29.85 -5.13 21.57
CA ILE A 192 -28.89 -4.13 21.09
C ILE A 192 -27.54 -4.81 21.10
N SER A 193 -27.02 -5.14 19.92
CA SER A 193 -25.70 -5.77 19.73
C SER A 193 -24.58 -4.73 19.68
N LYS A 194 -23.33 -5.17 19.85
CA LYS A 194 -22.16 -4.27 19.69
C LYS A 194 -22.07 -3.77 18.25
N ALA A 195 -21.69 -2.51 18.08
CA ALA A 195 -21.37 -1.95 16.78
C ALA A 195 -19.98 -2.42 16.30
N GLN A 196 -19.75 -2.42 14.99
CA GLN A 196 -18.43 -2.72 14.45
C GLN A 196 -17.44 -1.60 14.80
N ASN A 197 -16.26 -1.96 15.31
CA ASN A 197 -15.19 -0.99 15.49
C ASN A 197 -14.42 -0.81 14.18
N THR A 198 -14.26 0.43 13.73
CA THR A 198 -13.31 0.80 12.68
C THR A 198 -12.03 1.31 13.31
N LEU A 199 -10.96 0.51 13.21
CA LEU A 199 -9.59 0.88 13.56
C LEU A 199 -8.80 1.11 12.27
N GLU A 200 -8.07 2.22 12.21
CA GLU A 200 -7.19 2.59 11.10
C GLU A 200 -5.90 3.18 11.67
N ILE A 201 -4.75 2.69 11.21
CA ILE A 201 -3.43 3.18 11.62
C ILE A 201 -2.55 3.57 10.43
N ALA A 202 -1.57 4.42 10.71
CA ALA A 202 -0.49 4.72 9.79
C ALA A 202 0.85 4.56 10.51
N CYS A 203 1.88 4.16 9.78
CA CYS A 203 3.25 4.17 10.27
C CYS A 203 4.17 4.55 9.11
N GLU A 204 4.90 5.65 9.26
CA GLU A 204 5.86 6.09 8.25
C GLU A 204 7.20 5.37 8.42
N ASP A 205 7.99 5.34 7.35
CA ASP A 205 9.40 4.94 7.42
C ASP A 205 10.15 5.88 8.36
N VAL A 206 11.07 5.32 9.16
CA VAL A 206 11.80 6.09 10.16
C VAL A 206 13.32 5.97 9.99
N PRO A 207 14.09 7.04 10.22
CA PRO A 207 15.54 6.95 10.22
C PRO A 207 16.05 6.04 11.35
N PHE A 208 17.14 5.32 11.10
CA PHE A 208 17.84 4.53 12.10
C PHE A 208 18.20 5.38 13.33
N GLY A 209 17.93 4.84 14.52
CA GLY A 209 18.14 5.54 15.80
C GLY A 209 16.98 6.43 16.24
N THR A 210 15.91 6.56 15.45
CA THR A 210 14.67 7.23 15.86
C THR A 210 13.65 6.21 16.38
N ALA A 211 12.75 6.66 17.25
CA ALA A 211 11.72 5.80 17.81
C ALA A 211 10.58 5.60 16.79
N VAL A 212 10.16 4.35 16.59
CA VAL A 212 8.95 4.01 15.83
C VAL A 212 7.73 4.45 16.63
N ALA A 213 6.85 5.24 16.01
CA ALA A 213 5.64 5.75 16.61
C ALA A 213 4.47 5.66 15.62
N PRO A 214 3.70 4.55 15.61
CA PRO A 214 2.51 4.44 14.79
C PRO A 214 1.44 5.44 15.23
N GLU A 215 0.70 5.98 14.25
CA GLU A 215 -0.41 6.89 14.47
C GLU A 215 -1.75 6.14 14.37
N VAL A 216 -2.65 6.37 15.33
CA VAL A 216 -4.04 5.92 15.23
C VAL A 216 -4.84 7.00 14.49
N VAL A 217 -5.12 6.73 13.21
CA VAL A 217 -5.90 7.64 12.35
C VAL A 217 -7.37 7.62 12.76
N LYS A 218 -7.90 6.44 13.07
CA LYS A 218 -9.30 6.26 13.47
C LYS A 218 -9.46 5.11 14.44
N ASN A 219 -10.25 5.31 15.48
CA ASN A 219 -10.75 4.23 16.35
C ASN A 219 -12.14 4.61 16.86
N THR A 220 -13.19 4.08 16.25
CA THR A 220 -14.58 4.43 16.61
C THR A 220 -14.98 3.97 18.01
N SER A 221 -14.31 2.95 18.55
CA SER A 221 -14.61 2.44 19.89
C SER A 221 -14.08 3.34 21.02
N GLY A 222 -13.07 4.18 20.75
CA GLY A 222 -12.31 4.90 21.77
C GLY A 222 -11.51 4.00 22.73
N GLY A 223 -11.47 2.69 22.48
CA GLY A 223 -10.73 1.73 23.29
C GLY A 223 -9.21 1.91 23.17
N THR A 224 -8.47 1.42 24.18
CA THR A 224 -7.00 1.40 24.12
C THR A 224 -6.51 0.58 22.92
N VAL A 225 -5.47 1.08 22.26
CA VAL A 225 -4.80 0.39 21.15
C VAL A 225 -3.47 -0.17 21.63
N THR A 226 -3.20 -1.44 21.32
CA THR A 226 -1.93 -2.13 21.55
C THR A 226 -1.26 -2.48 20.24
N TYR A 227 0.07 -2.52 20.22
CA TYR A 227 0.86 -2.77 19.02
C TYR A 227 1.67 -4.07 19.12
N SER A 228 1.81 -4.76 18.00
CA SER A 228 2.78 -5.83 17.78
C SER A 228 3.55 -5.54 16.50
N TYR A 229 4.84 -5.81 16.50
CA TYR A 229 5.74 -5.56 15.38
C TYR A 229 6.38 -6.87 14.93
N GLU A 230 6.48 -7.07 13.63
CA GLU A 230 7.16 -8.22 13.03
C GLU A 230 8.00 -7.81 11.83
N GLY A 231 9.05 -8.59 11.54
CA GLY A 231 9.93 -8.37 10.41
C GLY A 231 9.32 -8.95 9.12
N ARG A 232 9.49 -8.23 8.01
CA ARG A 232 9.01 -8.64 6.69
C ARG A 232 10.14 -8.63 5.66
N ASP A 233 9.89 -9.20 4.48
CA ASP A 233 10.80 -9.16 3.33
C ASP A 233 12.25 -9.58 3.64
N GLY A 234 12.42 -10.63 4.46
CA GLY A 234 13.74 -11.16 4.84
C GLY A 234 14.36 -10.52 6.09
N THR A 235 13.68 -9.56 6.73
CA THR A 235 14.06 -9.05 8.05
C THR A 235 13.61 -10.04 9.12
N GLU A 236 14.56 -10.61 9.87
CA GLU A 236 14.24 -11.49 10.99
C GLU A 236 13.88 -10.69 12.24
N TYR A 237 12.59 -10.65 12.58
CA TYR A 237 12.08 -10.08 13.82
C TYR A 237 10.76 -10.76 14.21
N ALA A 238 10.77 -11.54 15.28
CA ALA A 238 9.56 -12.23 15.75
C ALA A 238 8.54 -11.24 16.30
N ALA A 239 7.25 -11.58 16.16
CA ALA A 239 6.14 -10.78 16.67
C ALA A 239 6.34 -10.39 18.14
N SER A 240 6.37 -9.08 18.40
CA SER A 240 6.73 -8.52 19.70
C SER A 240 6.00 -7.20 19.94
N SER A 241 5.65 -6.91 21.20
CA SER A 241 5.10 -5.60 21.58
C SER A 241 6.17 -4.51 21.70
N THR A 242 7.44 -4.87 21.63
CA THR A 242 8.56 -3.92 21.60
C THR A 242 8.79 -3.46 20.17
N ALA A 243 8.91 -2.15 19.95
CA ALA A 243 9.23 -1.64 18.62
C ALA A 243 10.66 -2.05 18.18
N PRO A 244 10.87 -2.40 16.90
CA PRO A 244 12.19 -2.69 16.38
C PRO A 244 13.07 -1.43 16.35
N THR A 245 14.38 -1.63 16.39
CA THR A 245 15.39 -0.54 16.34
C THR A 245 16.46 -0.75 15.29
N ALA A 246 16.57 -1.97 14.74
CA ALA A 246 17.53 -2.30 13.70
C ALA A 246 17.03 -1.85 12.32
N VAL A 247 17.95 -1.58 11.40
CA VAL A 247 17.61 -1.31 9.99
C VAL A 247 16.92 -2.54 9.41
N GLY A 248 15.80 -2.33 8.72
CA GLY A 248 15.01 -3.43 8.18
C GLY A 248 13.61 -3.00 7.77
N LYS A 249 12.85 -3.97 7.27
CA LYS A 249 11.46 -3.81 6.85
C LYS A 249 10.56 -4.48 7.88
N TYR A 250 9.51 -3.79 8.30
CA TYR A 250 8.64 -4.23 9.38
C TYR A 250 7.17 -4.01 9.03
N THR A 251 6.31 -4.77 9.72
CA THR A 251 4.86 -4.55 9.80
C THR A 251 4.52 -4.27 11.25
N VAL A 252 3.74 -3.22 11.52
CA VAL A 252 3.09 -3.00 12.81
C VAL A 252 1.62 -3.36 12.70
N THR A 253 1.14 -4.20 13.62
CA THR A 253 -0.27 -4.51 13.80
C THR A 253 -0.78 -3.82 15.06
N ALA A 254 -1.77 -2.94 14.88
CA ALA A 254 -2.54 -2.37 15.97
C ALA A 254 -3.76 -3.23 16.27
N THR A 255 -4.11 -3.36 17.54
CA THR A 255 -5.33 -4.05 17.99
C THR A 255 -6.03 -3.23 19.05
N SER A 256 -7.34 -3.06 18.90
CA SER A 256 -8.23 -2.54 19.92
C SER A 256 -9.18 -3.66 20.35
N ALA A 257 -9.15 -4.00 21.63
CA ALA A 257 -10.03 -5.03 22.19
C ALA A 257 -11.50 -4.57 22.15
N ALA A 258 -12.43 -5.54 22.18
CA ALA A 258 -13.84 -5.23 22.26
C ALA A 258 -14.16 -4.41 23.52
N THR A 259 -14.98 -3.38 23.37
CA THR A 259 -15.53 -2.59 24.48
C THR A 259 -16.95 -3.07 24.80
N ASP A 260 -17.64 -2.43 25.74
CA ASP A 260 -19.05 -2.76 26.02
C ASP A 260 -19.94 -2.53 24.79
N ASN A 261 -19.60 -1.54 23.96
CA ASN A 261 -20.45 -1.06 22.86
C ASN A 261 -19.94 -1.42 21.46
N TYR A 262 -18.66 -1.79 21.33
CA TYR A 262 -18.03 -2.07 20.04
C TYR A 262 -17.26 -3.38 20.04
N GLU A 263 -17.25 -4.07 18.89
CA GLU A 263 -16.44 -5.26 18.66
C GLU A 263 -14.93 -4.95 18.64
N ALA A 264 -14.10 -5.98 18.75
CA ALA A 264 -12.65 -5.82 18.59
C ALA A 264 -12.29 -5.48 17.13
N ALA A 265 -11.19 -4.76 16.93
CA ALA A 265 -10.68 -4.48 15.59
C ALA A 265 -9.15 -4.49 15.58
N SER A 266 -8.58 -4.79 14.41
CA SER A 266 -7.16 -4.75 14.15
C SER A 266 -6.90 -4.11 12.79
N ASP A 267 -5.79 -3.39 12.68
CA ASP A 267 -5.30 -2.86 11.41
C ASP A 267 -3.77 -2.96 11.38
N SER A 268 -3.15 -2.90 10.20
CA SER A 268 -1.70 -3.04 10.06
C SER A 268 -1.13 -2.06 9.05
N ALA A 269 0.09 -1.59 9.32
CA ALA A 269 0.85 -0.72 8.44
C ALA A 269 2.28 -1.24 8.30
N ASP A 270 2.81 -1.15 7.09
CA ASP A 270 4.21 -1.46 6.79
C ASP A 270 5.07 -0.22 6.92
N PHE A 271 6.28 -0.37 7.45
CA PHE A 271 7.28 0.68 7.54
C PHE A 271 8.69 0.12 7.44
N GLU A 272 9.67 0.98 7.18
CA GLU A 272 11.09 0.64 7.12
C GLU A 272 11.89 1.49 8.11
N ILE A 273 12.83 0.86 8.80
CA ILE A 273 13.89 1.58 9.52
C ILE A 273 15.06 1.72 8.55
N ILE A 274 15.28 2.92 8.04
CA ILE A 274 16.26 3.19 6.97
C ILE A 274 17.49 3.89 7.53
N MET A 275 18.68 3.58 7.00
CA MET A 275 19.86 4.40 7.31
C MET A 275 19.72 5.76 6.62
N PRO A 276 19.68 6.87 7.37
CA PRO A 276 19.64 8.17 6.73
C PRO A 276 20.92 8.39 5.92
N PRO A 277 20.84 8.97 4.71
CA PRO A 277 22.04 9.31 3.95
C PRO A 277 22.87 10.34 4.73
N ARG A 278 24.19 10.24 4.59
CA ARG A 278 25.10 11.28 5.06
C ARG A 278 24.77 12.62 4.39
N THR A 279 24.66 13.68 5.19
CA THR A 279 24.37 15.05 4.71
C THR A 279 25.64 15.82 4.36
N ASP A 280 26.81 15.36 4.80
CA ASP A 280 28.11 15.99 4.58
C ASP A 280 28.72 15.57 3.24
N VAL A 281 28.18 16.11 2.14
CA VAL A 281 28.68 15.85 0.79
C VAL A 281 30.04 16.52 0.52
N PRO A 282 30.92 15.91 -0.31
CA PRO A 282 32.16 16.54 -0.75
C PRO A 282 31.91 17.89 -1.44
N THR A 283 32.66 18.92 -1.05
CA THR A 283 32.52 20.28 -1.61
C THR A 283 33.60 20.65 -2.61
N GLU A 284 34.71 19.91 -2.63
CA GLU A 284 35.83 20.13 -3.54
C GLU A 284 35.90 19.03 -4.60
N ALA A 285 36.35 19.41 -5.80
CA ALA A 285 36.57 18.45 -6.88
C ALA A 285 37.73 17.53 -6.50
N PRO A 286 37.67 16.22 -6.86
CA PRO A 286 38.85 15.36 -6.81
C PRO A 286 40.01 15.99 -7.58
N GLN A 287 41.24 15.75 -7.14
CA GLN A 287 42.44 16.25 -7.82
C GLN A 287 43.22 15.08 -8.41
N LEU A 288 43.72 15.24 -9.63
CA LEU A 288 44.62 14.26 -10.23
C LEU A 288 45.88 14.14 -9.36
N LYS A 289 46.34 12.92 -9.11
CA LYS A 289 47.54 12.66 -8.32
C LYS A 289 48.77 13.02 -9.18
N ALA A 290 49.42 14.14 -8.85
CA ALA A 290 50.51 14.70 -9.66
C ALA A 290 51.70 13.73 -9.84
N ASP A 291 52.01 12.93 -8.81
CA ASP A 291 53.13 11.99 -8.83
C ASP A 291 52.79 10.61 -9.43
N ALA A 292 51.58 10.46 -10.02
CA ALA A 292 51.14 9.23 -10.67
C ALA A 292 50.92 9.46 -12.17
N PRO A 293 51.29 8.49 -13.03
CA PRO A 293 51.14 8.66 -14.47
C PRO A 293 49.67 8.65 -14.90
N LEU A 294 49.34 9.49 -15.87
CA LEU A 294 48.08 9.42 -16.63
C LEU A 294 48.33 8.58 -17.88
N LEU A 295 47.78 7.37 -17.93
CA LEU A 295 47.98 6.43 -19.03
C LEU A 295 46.75 6.37 -19.95
N ASP A 296 46.80 5.47 -20.92
CA ASP A 296 45.69 5.15 -21.83
C ASP A 296 44.59 4.32 -21.17
N ASP A 297 44.92 3.58 -20.11
CA ASP A 297 44.02 2.65 -19.43
C ASP A 297 43.84 2.92 -17.94
N SER A 298 44.51 3.94 -17.39
CA SER A 298 44.59 4.14 -15.96
C SER A 298 45.00 5.56 -15.57
N PHE A 299 44.58 5.97 -14.38
CA PHE A 299 45.03 7.18 -13.71
C PHE A 299 44.71 7.08 -12.21
N SER A 300 45.25 8.01 -11.42
CA SER A 300 44.95 8.10 -9.99
C SER A 300 44.56 9.50 -9.56
N VAL A 301 43.69 9.59 -8.56
CA VAL A 301 43.36 10.83 -7.85
C VAL A 301 43.97 10.84 -6.45
N VAL A 302 44.06 12.02 -5.85
CA VAL A 302 44.48 12.18 -4.46
C VAL A 302 43.37 11.61 -3.56
N ALA A 303 43.63 10.45 -2.96
CA ALA A 303 42.71 9.85 -2.00
C ALA A 303 42.75 10.60 -0.66
N GLU A 304 41.57 11.00 -0.20
CA GLU A 304 41.38 11.64 1.10
C GLU A 304 40.73 10.67 2.09
N SER A 305 40.98 10.88 3.38
CA SER A 305 40.32 10.11 4.43
C SER A 305 38.79 10.30 4.35
N ASP A 306 38.05 9.21 4.55
CA ASP A 306 36.58 9.23 4.55
C ASP A 306 36.00 9.71 3.20
N MET A 307 36.64 9.34 2.10
CA MET A 307 36.16 9.53 0.73
C MET A 307 36.29 8.23 -0.06
N GLU A 308 35.38 8.05 -1.02
CA GLU A 308 35.53 7.06 -2.08
C GLU A 308 35.21 7.69 -3.43
N TYR A 309 35.76 7.11 -4.48
CA TYR A 309 35.78 7.68 -5.83
C TYR A 309 35.34 6.66 -6.86
N ARG A 310 34.77 7.15 -7.97
CA ARG A 310 34.56 6.35 -9.19
C ARG A 310 34.77 7.20 -10.43
N ALA A 311 35.28 6.59 -11.49
CA ALA A 311 35.33 7.14 -12.84
C ALA A 311 34.10 6.69 -13.66
N VAL A 312 33.46 7.62 -14.36
CA VAL A 312 32.23 7.43 -15.16
C VAL A 312 32.43 7.96 -16.58
N SER A 313 32.03 7.20 -17.59
CA SER A 313 31.97 7.64 -18.99
C SER A 313 30.75 7.05 -19.69
N GLY A 314 29.78 7.87 -20.07
CA GLY A 314 28.50 7.39 -20.60
C GLY A 314 27.77 6.47 -19.62
N SER A 315 27.50 5.22 -20.03
CA SER A 315 26.89 4.19 -19.17
C SER A 315 27.92 3.35 -18.39
N PHE A 316 29.21 3.52 -18.66
CA PHE A 316 30.28 2.83 -17.93
C PHE A 316 30.58 3.58 -16.63
N ALA A 317 30.67 2.85 -15.52
CA ALA A 317 31.13 3.35 -14.24
C ALA A 317 31.97 2.28 -13.53
N THR A 318 33.08 2.72 -12.95
CA THR A 318 33.86 1.87 -12.03
C THR A 318 33.15 1.72 -10.69
N GLU A 319 33.52 0.69 -9.93
CA GLU A 319 33.09 0.56 -8.54
C GLU A 319 33.68 1.69 -7.68
N TRP A 320 32.94 2.05 -6.63
CA TRP A 320 33.45 3.00 -5.64
C TRP A 320 34.65 2.40 -4.92
N ASN A 321 35.76 3.13 -4.90
CA ASN A 321 36.98 2.71 -4.23
C ASN A 321 37.59 3.85 -3.41
N ALA A 322 38.19 3.51 -2.27
CA ALA A 322 38.84 4.47 -1.39
C ALA A 322 40.29 4.77 -1.79
N SER A 323 40.91 3.98 -2.67
CA SER A 323 42.31 4.19 -3.10
C SER A 323 42.44 5.35 -4.09
N GLY A 324 41.37 5.71 -4.80
CA GLY A 324 41.42 6.70 -5.87
C GLY A 324 42.20 6.22 -7.09
N GLU A 325 42.35 4.90 -7.25
CA GLU A 325 43.11 4.28 -8.34
C GLU A 325 42.14 3.66 -9.35
N PHE A 326 42.35 3.96 -10.63
CA PHE A 326 41.51 3.45 -11.72
C PHE A 326 42.38 2.78 -12.78
N SER A 327 41.97 1.59 -13.22
CA SER A 327 42.63 0.81 -14.27
C SER A 327 41.60 0.13 -15.17
N GLY A 328 42.03 -0.43 -16.30
CA GLY A 328 41.15 -1.06 -17.29
C GLY A 328 40.24 -0.08 -18.03
N LEU A 329 40.63 1.20 -18.09
CA LEU A 329 39.92 2.25 -18.80
C LEU A 329 40.18 2.17 -20.30
N GLN A 330 39.36 2.85 -21.09
CA GLN A 330 39.51 2.92 -22.55
C GLN A 330 40.46 4.06 -22.94
N PRO A 331 41.35 3.85 -23.92
CA PRO A 331 42.19 4.92 -24.48
C PRO A 331 41.39 6.08 -25.04
N ALA A 332 41.97 7.28 -25.04
CA ALA A 332 41.39 8.50 -25.61
C ALA A 332 39.93 8.79 -25.18
N THR A 333 39.58 8.44 -23.94
CA THR A 333 38.21 8.53 -23.42
C THR A 333 38.14 9.50 -22.24
N GLU A 334 37.17 10.42 -22.27
CA GLU A 334 36.90 11.32 -21.14
C GLU A 334 36.11 10.59 -20.06
N TYR A 335 36.60 10.66 -18.83
CA TYR A 335 35.96 10.18 -17.61
C TYR A 335 35.65 11.35 -16.69
N THR A 336 34.47 11.32 -16.08
CA THR A 336 34.11 12.16 -14.94
C THR A 336 34.40 11.38 -13.67
N VAL A 337 35.29 11.89 -12.83
CA VAL A 337 35.57 11.35 -11.50
C VAL A 337 34.63 12.01 -10.51
N GLU A 338 33.82 11.17 -9.88
CA GLU A 338 32.91 11.53 -8.80
C GLU A 338 33.52 11.08 -7.47
N CYS A 339 33.26 11.83 -6.40
CA CYS A 339 33.59 11.45 -5.03
C CYS A 339 32.34 11.51 -4.14
N ARG A 340 32.30 10.65 -3.11
CA ARG A 340 31.28 10.70 -2.05
C ARG A 340 31.87 10.28 -0.71
N ARG A 341 31.14 10.53 0.37
CA ARG A 341 31.42 9.96 1.68
C ARG A 341 30.91 8.51 1.72
N PRO A 342 31.72 7.54 2.17
CA PRO A 342 31.28 6.16 2.31
C PRO A 342 30.23 6.03 3.43
N ALA A 343 29.51 4.91 3.41
CA ALA A 343 28.56 4.55 4.47
C ALA A 343 29.28 4.32 5.80
N THR A 344 28.59 4.58 6.90
CA THR A 344 29.05 4.31 8.27
C THR A 344 28.15 3.26 8.93
N SER A 345 28.41 2.94 10.20
CA SER A 345 27.52 2.06 10.98
C SER A 345 26.13 2.64 11.24
N SER A 346 25.93 3.95 11.02
CA SER A 346 24.67 4.66 11.32
C SER A 346 24.05 5.37 10.12
N ASN A 347 24.77 5.51 9.02
CA ASN A 347 24.33 6.30 7.87
C ASN A 347 24.71 5.62 6.55
N ALA A 348 23.84 5.75 5.56
CA ALA A 348 24.16 5.38 4.19
C ALA A 348 25.19 6.37 3.60
N ALA A 349 25.87 5.97 2.52
CA ALA A 349 26.82 6.83 1.82
C ALA A 349 26.16 8.16 1.40
N SER A 350 26.94 9.24 1.33
CA SER A 350 26.42 10.52 0.87
C SER A 350 26.09 10.46 -0.62
N ALA A 351 25.34 11.45 -1.12
CA ALA A 351 25.31 11.74 -2.54
C ALA A 351 26.73 12.10 -3.04
N PRO A 352 27.04 11.91 -4.34
CA PRO A 352 28.26 12.46 -4.92
C PRO A 352 28.33 13.98 -4.77
N GLY A 353 29.53 14.52 -4.59
CA GLY A 353 29.76 15.95 -4.60
C GLY A 353 29.42 16.58 -5.95
N GLU A 354 28.93 17.83 -5.95
CA GLU A 354 28.55 18.52 -7.19
C GLU A 354 29.75 18.84 -8.09
N LYS A 355 30.93 19.05 -7.48
CA LYS A 355 32.17 19.32 -8.21
C LYS A 355 32.86 18.01 -8.57
N THR A 356 33.13 17.82 -9.86
CA THR A 356 33.77 16.63 -10.40
C THR A 356 35.09 16.97 -11.09
N LEU A 357 35.91 15.96 -11.34
CA LEU A 357 37.15 16.08 -12.12
C LEU A 357 36.95 15.39 -13.47
N LYS A 358 37.25 16.09 -14.57
CA LYS A 358 37.30 15.48 -15.90
C LYS A 358 38.72 15.06 -16.22
N VAL A 359 38.90 13.80 -16.59
CA VAL A 359 40.20 13.24 -16.98
C VAL A 359 40.03 12.51 -18.30
N THR A 360 40.86 12.85 -19.29
CA THR A 360 40.91 12.11 -20.57
C THR A 360 42.13 11.21 -20.55
N THR A 361 41.91 9.90 -20.65
CA THR A 361 43.00 8.92 -20.81
C THR A 361 43.77 9.20 -22.10
N LEU A 362 45.05 8.86 -22.11
CA LEU A 362 45.88 9.15 -23.27
C LEU A 362 45.49 8.31 -24.48
N SER A 363 45.83 8.83 -25.67
CA SER A 363 45.77 8.04 -26.89
C SER A 363 46.98 7.12 -26.96
N ARG A 364 46.78 5.89 -27.45
CA ARG A 364 47.83 4.89 -27.60
C ARG A 364 48.17 4.66 -29.07
N THR A 365 49.46 4.64 -29.39
CA THR A 365 49.98 4.27 -30.71
C THR A 365 51.00 3.16 -30.49
N LEU A 366 50.79 2.00 -31.12
CA LEU A 366 51.82 0.96 -31.12
C LEU A 366 53.01 1.45 -31.93
N LEU A 367 54.21 1.25 -31.39
CA LEU A 367 55.44 1.75 -32.02
C LEU A 367 55.74 1.04 -33.35
N ASP A 368 55.17 -0.15 -33.55
CA ASP A 368 55.31 -1.00 -34.74
C ASP A 368 54.56 -0.50 -35.98
N ASP A 369 53.41 0.14 -35.79
CA ASP A 369 52.61 0.80 -36.83
C ASP A 369 53.38 1.99 -37.44
N THR A 370 54.29 2.60 -36.68
CA THR A 370 55.22 3.62 -37.17
C THR A 370 56.42 3.05 -37.93
N GLU A 371 56.77 1.76 -37.76
CA GLU A 371 58.06 1.20 -38.19
C GLU A 371 58.02 -0.15 -38.93
N ARG A 372 56.87 -0.57 -39.50
CA ARG A 372 56.82 -1.70 -40.47
C ARG A 372 57.51 -1.42 -41.83
N LYS A 373 58.55 -0.59 -41.85
CA LYS A 373 59.45 -0.35 -42.99
C LYS A 373 60.91 -0.79 -42.78
N PHE A 374 61.29 -1.32 -41.62
CA PHE A 374 62.69 -1.71 -41.36
C PHE A 374 62.82 -3.23 -41.14
N ALA A 375 63.29 -3.94 -42.17
CA ALA A 375 63.58 -5.38 -42.15
C ALA A 375 65.08 -5.65 -41.89
N GLY A 376 65.58 -5.23 -40.73
CA GLY A 376 66.95 -5.51 -40.26
C GLY A 376 66.99 -6.48 -39.07
N PRO A 377 68.14 -7.16 -38.80
CA PRO A 377 68.28 -8.00 -37.61
C PRO A 377 68.24 -7.17 -36.31
N LEU A 378 67.42 -7.60 -35.36
CA LEU A 378 67.12 -6.93 -34.07
C LEU A 378 68.20 -7.11 -32.99
N GLY A 379 69.47 -6.91 -33.35
CA GLY A 379 70.58 -7.01 -32.39
C GLY A 379 70.60 -8.34 -31.61
N GLN A 380 70.61 -8.27 -30.26
CA GLN A 380 70.62 -9.40 -29.33
C GLN A 380 69.22 -9.93 -28.96
N PHE A 381 68.14 -9.33 -29.44
CA PHE A 381 66.77 -9.80 -29.21
C PHE A 381 66.31 -10.73 -30.33
N VAL A 382 65.63 -11.80 -29.95
CA VAL A 382 65.05 -12.76 -30.90
C VAL A 382 63.53 -12.66 -30.84
N PRO A 383 62.83 -12.45 -31.97
CA PRO A 383 61.37 -12.57 -32.02
C PRO A 383 60.94 -13.93 -31.44
N SER A 384 59.94 -13.93 -30.58
CA SER A 384 59.56 -15.10 -29.80
C SER A 384 58.05 -15.15 -29.60
N GLU A 385 57.42 -16.27 -29.89
CA GLU A 385 55.99 -16.52 -29.61
C GLU A 385 55.78 -17.33 -28.30
N GLU A 386 56.85 -17.61 -27.56
CA GLU A 386 56.79 -18.50 -26.38
C GLU A 386 55.97 -17.93 -25.20
N GLN A 387 55.93 -16.60 -25.06
CA GLN A 387 55.18 -15.88 -24.05
C GLN A 387 54.75 -14.53 -24.65
N ASN A 388 53.44 -14.32 -24.79
CA ASN A 388 52.86 -13.08 -25.33
C ASN A 388 51.94 -12.45 -24.30
N HIS A 389 51.91 -11.12 -24.26
CA HIS A 389 50.93 -10.39 -23.49
C HIS A 389 49.57 -10.42 -24.21
N THR A 390 48.48 -10.55 -23.46
CA THR A 390 47.15 -10.90 -24.00
C THR A 390 46.46 -9.78 -24.81
N GLU A 391 47.05 -8.59 -24.89
CA GLU A 391 46.47 -7.43 -25.60
C GLU A 391 46.87 -7.32 -27.09
N GLY A 392 47.57 -8.32 -27.62
CA GLY A 392 47.72 -8.48 -29.07
C GLY A 392 48.83 -7.65 -29.72
N GLY A 393 49.87 -7.31 -28.96
CA GLY A 393 51.13 -6.82 -29.51
C GLY A 393 51.69 -7.76 -30.56
N SER A 394 52.24 -7.19 -31.64
CA SER A 394 52.79 -7.99 -32.75
C SER A 394 54.28 -8.31 -32.59
N LEU A 395 54.92 -7.84 -31.50
CA LEU A 395 56.37 -7.85 -31.31
C LEU A 395 56.76 -8.30 -29.90
N SER A 396 56.85 -9.61 -29.77
CA SER A 396 57.34 -10.28 -28.57
C SER A 396 58.82 -10.66 -28.75
N TYR A 397 59.68 -10.27 -27.81
CA TYR A 397 61.13 -10.46 -27.90
C TYR A 397 61.70 -11.25 -26.73
N LYS A 398 62.67 -12.13 -26.99
CA LYS A 398 63.41 -12.91 -25.99
C LYS A 398 64.90 -12.56 -26.00
N THR A 399 65.50 -12.46 -24.81
CA THR A 399 66.96 -12.36 -24.61
C THR A 399 67.42 -13.13 -23.38
N THR A 400 68.73 -13.44 -23.29
CA THR A 400 69.35 -14.24 -22.19
C THR A 400 70.60 -13.62 -21.56
N GLU A 401 71.15 -12.51 -22.06
CA GLU A 401 72.41 -11.93 -21.56
C GLU A 401 72.18 -10.79 -20.53
N ALA A 402 73.21 -10.39 -19.76
CA ALA A 402 73.19 -9.13 -19.01
C ALA A 402 73.92 -8.05 -19.79
N SER A 403 73.23 -7.01 -20.24
CA SER A 403 73.83 -5.87 -20.94
C SER A 403 72.85 -4.69 -21.04
N VAL A 404 73.34 -3.56 -21.56
CA VAL A 404 72.50 -2.50 -22.12
C VAL A 404 72.04 -2.97 -23.50
N TYR A 405 70.73 -3.12 -23.65
CA TYR A 405 70.09 -3.58 -24.86
C TYR A 405 69.49 -2.44 -25.65
N SER A 406 69.22 -2.65 -26.93
CA SER A 406 68.65 -1.62 -27.80
C SER A 406 67.64 -2.25 -28.74
N ILE A 407 66.39 -1.80 -28.67
CA ILE A 407 65.29 -2.34 -29.47
C ILE A 407 65.02 -1.47 -30.71
N PHE A 408 65.47 -0.22 -30.68
CA PHE A 408 65.59 0.64 -31.86
C PHE A 408 67.04 1.05 -32.01
N GLN A 409 67.69 0.52 -33.04
CA GLN A 409 68.91 1.10 -33.60
C GLN A 409 68.62 1.27 -35.08
N PRO A 410 68.45 2.49 -35.60
CA PRO A 410 68.42 2.72 -37.02
C PRO A 410 69.86 2.55 -37.55
N GLN A 411 70.35 1.31 -37.64
CA GLN A 411 71.69 1.05 -38.14
C GLN A 411 71.74 -0.08 -39.18
N PHE A 412 72.57 0.22 -40.19
CA PHE A 412 73.36 -0.68 -41.05
C PHE A 412 72.98 -0.84 -42.54
N PHE A 413 71.86 -0.33 -43.05
CA PHE A 413 71.51 -0.55 -44.46
C PHE A 413 71.21 0.73 -45.24
N MET A 414 72.24 1.38 -45.76
CA MET A 414 72.10 1.97 -47.10
C MET A 414 72.37 0.85 -48.10
N GLN A 415 71.36 0.45 -48.87
CA GLN A 415 71.58 -0.44 -50.01
C GLN A 415 72.36 0.34 -51.08
N ARG A 416 73.70 0.30 -51.01
CA ARG A 416 74.55 0.75 -52.12
C ARG A 416 74.80 -0.43 -53.04
N LEU A 417 74.60 -0.17 -54.33
CA LEU A 417 75.07 -1.00 -55.42
C LEU A 417 76.60 -0.89 -55.45
N ASP A 418 77.32 -2.01 -55.44
CA ASP A 418 78.74 -2.00 -55.77
C ASP A 418 78.97 -1.58 -57.23
N THR A 419 80.23 -1.47 -57.66
CA THR A 419 80.56 -1.10 -59.06
C THR A 419 80.05 -2.09 -60.11
N ASN A 420 79.51 -3.24 -59.68
CA ASN A 420 78.91 -4.27 -60.53
C ASN A 420 77.39 -4.36 -60.35
N ASN A 421 76.77 -3.36 -59.71
CA ASN A 421 75.33 -3.31 -59.44
C ASN A 421 74.81 -4.45 -58.53
N GLN A 422 75.67 -5.03 -57.70
CA GLN A 422 75.28 -6.01 -56.69
C GLN A 422 75.14 -5.33 -55.31
N PRO A 423 74.08 -5.62 -54.55
CA PRO A 423 73.93 -5.08 -53.20
C PRO A 423 74.98 -5.70 -52.26
N TYR A 424 75.70 -4.87 -51.51
CA TYR A 424 76.64 -5.34 -50.47
C TYR A 424 76.52 -4.51 -49.18
N ASN A 425 76.89 -5.14 -48.05
CA ASN A 425 76.88 -4.51 -46.71
C ASN A 425 78.24 -3.85 -46.42
N GLY A 426 78.26 -2.55 -46.18
CA GLY A 426 79.45 -1.80 -45.73
C GLY A 426 79.38 -1.42 -44.25
N TYR A 427 80.54 -1.35 -43.58
CA TYR A 427 80.67 -0.77 -42.24
C TYR A 427 80.87 0.75 -42.29
N TRP A 428 80.40 1.42 -41.23
CA TRP A 428 80.48 2.85 -40.93
C TRP A 428 81.65 3.66 -41.52
N THR A 429 81.34 4.85 -42.03
CA THR A 429 82.26 6.00 -42.06
C THR A 429 81.62 7.16 -41.31
N ALA A 430 82.36 7.77 -40.39
CA ALA A 430 81.92 8.90 -39.56
C ALA A 430 81.26 10.01 -40.40
N GLY A 431 79.99 10.34 -40.12
CA GLY A 431 79.32 11.50 -40.73
C GLY A 431 77.79 11.51 -40.83
N SER A 432 77.06 10.41 -40.55
CA SER A 432 75.63 10.30 -40.93
C SER A 432 74.65 10.06 -39.75
N TRP A 433 74.86 10.69 -38.60
CA TRP A 433 73.89 10.67 -37.49
C TRP A 433 72.69 11.60 -37.73
N GLU A 434 72.78 12.51 -38.70
CA GLU A 434 71.76 13.52 -38.99
C GLU A 434 70.55 12.95 -39.76
N GLU A 435 70.66 11.75 -40.34
CA GLU A 435 69.71 11.24 -41.34
C GLU A 435 68.72 10.18 -40.83
N ASN A 436 68.90 9.59 -39.64
CA ASN A 436 67.99 8.56 -39.11
C ASN A 436 67.61 8.79 -37.63
N TRP A 437 66.40 9.28 -37.38
CA TRP A 437 65.84 9.53 -36.05
C TRP A 437 64.31 9.50 -36.09
N ILE A 438 63.68 9.27 -34.94
CA ILE A 438 62.22 9.34 -34.75
C ILE A 438 61.88 10.58 -33.92
N ASP A 439 60.83 11.29 -34.33
CA ASP A 439 60.24 12.35 -33.51
C ASP A 439 59.27 11.76 -32.49
N LEU A 440 59.69 11.70 -31.24
CA LEU A 440 58.87 11.33 -30.09
C LEU A 440 58.44 12.54 -29.25
N SER A 441 58.75 13.77 -29.67
CA SER A 441 58.49 15.00 -28.90
C SER A 441 57.01 15.28 -28.64
N GLY A 442 56.12 14.63 -29.39
CA GLY A 442 54.67 14.72 -29.24
C GLY A 442 54.05 13.72 -28.26
N TYR A 443 54.84 12.87 -27.61
CA TYR A 443 54.37 11.81 -26.71
C TYR A 443 54.84 12.06 -25.27
N LYS A 444 53.99 11.73 -24.30
CA LYS A 444 54.28 11.87 -22.87
C LYS A 444 54.97 10.66 -22.29
N TYR A 445 54.56 9.47 -22.73
CA TYR A 445 55.11 8.22 -22.18
C TYR A 445 55.44 7.23 -23.29
N LEU A 446 56.49 6.44 -23.05
CA LEU A 446 56.74 5.18 -23.73
C LEU A 446 56.47 4.07 -22.72
N SER A 447 55.65 3.09 -23.09
CA SER A 447 55.38 1.92 -22.24
C SER A 447 55.58 0.62 -22.98
N PHE A 448 55.87 -0.44 -22.25
CA PHE A 448 55.98 -1.81 -22.76
C PHE A 448 55.77 -2.79 -21.61
N TRP A 449 55.46 -4.04 -21.94
CA TRP A 449 55.28 -5.10 -20.96
C TRP A 449 56.53 -5.96 -20.89
N ILE A 450 56.89 -6.41 -19.68
CA ILE A 450 58.02 -7.31 -19.45
C ILE A 450 57.63 -8.49 -18.55
N TYR A 451 58.15 -9.67 -18.85
CA TYR A 451 57.96 -10.90 -18.10
C TYR A 451 59.28 -11.66 -17.95
N THR A 452 59.47 -12.29 -16.79
CA THR A 452 60.58 -13.19 -16.51
C THR A 452 60.16 -14.26 -15.50
N GLU A 453 60.71 -15.46 -15.58
CA GLU A 453 60.46 -16.54 -14.60
C GLU A 453 61.43 -16.48 -13.42
N GLU A 454 62.46 -15.64 -13.47
CA GLU A 454 63.53 -15.57 -12.48
C GLU A 454 63.19 -14.63 -11.32
N GLU A 455 63.48 -15.06 -10.08
CA GLU A 455 63.21 -14.28 -8.87
C GLU A 455 64.29 -13.23 -8.58
N GLY A 456 63.89 -12.14 -7.92
CA GLY A 456 64.83 -11.15 -7.37
C GLY A 456 65.52 -10.26 -8.42
N LEU A 457 65.08 -10.33 -9.67
CA LEU A 457 65.60 -9.46 -10.73
C LEU A 457 65.05 -8.05 -10.59
N THR A 458 65.93 -7.07 -10.75
CA THR A 458 65.55 -5.68 -10.97
C THR A 458 65.78 -5.34 -12.44
N THR A 459 64.89 -4.60 -13.07
CA THR A 459 65.22 -3.95 -14.34
C THR A 459 65.49 -2.49 -14.05
N ARG A 460 66.60 -1.98 -14.57
CA ARG A 460 66.69 -0.55 -14.81
C ARG A 460 66.14 -0.37 -16.21
N ALA A 461 65.06 0.37 -16.37
CA ALA A 461 64.80 0.90 -17.70
C ALA A 461 65.96 1.87 -18.03
N GLY A 462 67.01 1.29 -18.60
CA GLY A 462 68.27 1.94 -18.89
C GLY A 462 68.14 2.67 -20.19
N GLY A 463 67.74 3.94 -20.12
CA GLY A 463 68.07 4.93 -21.13
C GLY A 463 67.32 4.83 -22.45
N LEU A 464 66.39 5.76 -22.67
CA LEU A 464 66.33 6.39 -24.01
C LEU A 464 67.69 7.03 -24.26
N GLU A 465 68.44 6.53 -25.25
CA GLU A 465 69.80 6.99 -25.54
C GLU A 465 69.79 7.92 -26.75
N TRP A 466 70.31 9.14 -26.55
CA TRP A 466 70.42 10.13 -27.61
C TRP A 466 71.87 10.35 -28.05
N TRP A 467 72.15 10.05 -29.32
CA TRP A 467 73.45 10.31 -29.95
C TRP A 467 73.38 11.56 -30.84
N SER A 468 73.91 12.69 -30.37
CA SER A 468 74.20 13.85 -31.23
C SER A 468 75.72 14.04 -31.36
N GLY A 469 76.35 13.24 -32.23
CA GLY A 469 77.79 13.35 -32.52
C GLY A 469 78.66 12.37 -31.72
N ALA A 470 79.90 12.77 -31.39
CA ALA A 470 80.97 11.87 -30.93
C ALA A 470 80.87 11.41 -29.46
N LEU A 471 79.91 11.91 -28.68
CA LEU A 471 79.63 11.45 -27.31
C LEU A 471 78.10 11.40 -27.08
N PRO A 472 77.58 10.44 -26.31
CA PRO A 472 76.16 10.35 -25.98
C PRO A 472 75.75 11.53 -25.08
N GLU A 473 74.64 12.23 -25.40
CA GLU A 473 74.24 13.43 -24.65
C GLU A 473 73.12 13.21 -23.63
N VAL A 474 72.28 12.15 -23.69
CA VAL A 474 71.23 11.92 -22.65
C VAL A 474 70.86 10.44 -22.46
N VAL A 475 70.65 10.05 -21.20
CA VAL A 475 70.07 8.79 -20.71
C VAL A 475 68.87 9.15 -19.82
N VAL A 476 67.66 8.75 -20.18
CA VAL A 476 66.50 8.83 -19.28
C VAL A 476 66.45 7.55 -18.45
N ASN A 477 66.76 7.64 -17.15
CA ASN A 477 66.66 6.50 -16.25
C ASN A 477 65.27 6.49 -15.62
N GLY A 478 64.51 5.42 -15.86
CA GLY A 478 63.53 5.00 -14.87
C GLY A 478 64.24 4.55 -13.60
N ALA A 479 63.59 4.69 -12.44
CA ALA A 479 64.05 4.01 -11.23
C ALA A 479 64.17 2.49 -11.50
N GLY A 480 65.06 1.80 -10.80
CA GLY A 480 65.12 0.33 -10.91
C GLY A 480 63.80 -0.26 -10.43
N ILE A 481 63.05 -0.90 -11.33
CA ILE A 481 61.78 -1.57 -11.04
C ILE A 481 62.10 -3.03 -10.72
N GLN A 482 61.65 -3.51 -9.57
CA GLN A 482 61.77 -4.94 -9.25
C GLN A 482 60.73 -5.71 -10.06
N LEU A 483 61.18 -6.73 -10.79
CA LEU A 483 60.27 -7.57 -11.57
C LEU A 483 59.79 -8.75 -10.72
N PRO A 484 58.47 -8.91 -10.55
CA PRO A 484 57.92 -10.13 -9.98
C PRO A 484 58.15 -11.32 -10.94
N SER A 485 58.66 -12.43 -10.39
CA SER A 485 58.79 -13.69 -11.13
C SER A 485 57.42 -14.20 -11.57
N GLY A 486 57.32 -14.63 -12.82
CA GLY A 486 56.13 -15.26 -13.39
C GLY A 486 54.96 -14.32 -13.65
N GLN A 487 55.18 -12.99 -13.66
CA GLN A 487 54.11 -12.00 -13.88
C GLN A 487 54.50 -10.94 -14.91
N TRP A 488 53.58 -10.62 -15.82
CA TRP A 488 53.72 -9.50 -16.74
C TRP A 488 53.64 -8.18 -15.97
N THR A 489 54.60 -7.30 -16.20
CA THR A 489 54.71 -5.98 -15.56
C THR A 489 54.78 -4.90 -16.62
N ARG A 490 53.91 -3.90 -16.55
CA ARG A 490 53.97 -2.73 -17.44
C ARG A 490 55.04 -1.76 -16.96
N ILE A 491 55.99 -1.47 -17.83
CA ILE A 491 57.01 -0.44 -17.62
C ILE A 491 56.55 0.83 -18.33
N VAL A 492 56.60 1.96 -17.64
CA VAL A 492 56.24 3.28 -18.17
C VAL A 492 57.42 4.22 -18.00
N LEU A 493 57.83 4.86 -19.09
CA LEU A 493 58.90 5.83 -19.15
C LEU A 493 58.31 7.21 -19.40
N ASP A 494 58.55 8.13 -18.46
CA ASP A 494 58.16 9.53 -18.59
C ASP A 494 59.11 10.26 -19.56
N MET A 495 58.54 10.72 -20.67
CA MET A 495 59.22 11.47 -21.72
C MET A 495 58.94 12.98 -21.63
N THR A 496 58.47 13.48 -20.48
CA THR A 496 58.24 14.92 -20.25
C THR A 496 59.35 15.55 -19.42
N GLU A 497 60.10 14.75 -18.66
CA GLU A 497 61.21 15.22 -17.83
C GLU A 497 62.57 14.77 -18.36
N ASN A 498 63.61 15.52 -17.97
CA ASN A 498 65.00 15.15 -18.19
C ASN A 498 65.66 14.84 -16.85
N THR A 499 65.96 13.57 -16.59
CA THR A 499 66.44 13.09 -15.28
C THR A 499 67.97 12.95 -15.18
N TYR A 500 68.76 13.40 -16.16
CA TYR A 500 70.23 13.28 -16.14
C TYR A 500 70.99 14.62 -16.28
N GLY A 501 71.92 14.85 -15.35
CA GLY A 501 72.48 16.16 -14.98
C GLY A 501 73.60 16.74 -15.84
N ALA A 502 73.54 16.67 -17.17
CA ALA A 502 74.52 17.36 -18.03
C ALA A 502 73.99 17.88 -19.38
N ALA A 503 72.67 17.89 -19.62
CA ALA A 503 72.14 18.30 -20.91
C ALA A 503 71.98 19.82 -21.01
N THR A 504 72.46 20.42 -22.10
CA THR A 504 72.17 21.79 -22.51
C THR A 504 70.81 21.93 -23.22
N LYS A 505 70.09 20.82 -23.40
CA LYS A 505 68.84 20.70 -24.18
C LYS A 505 67.66 20.29 -23.29
N THR A 506 66.48 20.77 -23.64
CA THR A 506 65.19 20.42 -23.03
C THR A 506 64.74 19.01 -23.39
N ALA A 507 63.87 18.41 -22.58
CA ALA A 507 63.22 17.13 -22.88
C ALA A 507 62.65 17.09 -24.31
N GLN A 508 61.93 18.13 -24.70
CA GLN A 508 61.33 18.24 -26.03
C GLN A 508 62.36 18.20 -27.18
N GLU A 509 63.51 18.87 -27.01
CA GLU A 509 64.58 18.87 -28.02
C GLU A 509 65.27 17.50 -28.14
N ILE A 510 65.34 16.74 -27.04
CA ILE A 510 65.90 15.38 -27.02
C ILE A 510 64.95 14.42 -27.74
N TYR A 511 63.68 14.43 -27.36
CA TYR A 511 62.68 13.52 -27.92
C TYR A 511 62.33 13.85 -29.38
N ALA A 512 62.62 15.05 -29.87
CA ALA A 512 62.41 15.40 -31.28
C ALA A 512 63.33 14.64 -32.25
N ARG A 513 64.40 13.98 -31.76
CA ARG A 513 65.40 13.30 -32.60
C ARG A 513 65.91 12.00 -31.99
N VAL A 514 65.02 11.14 -31.48
CA VAL A 514 65.44 9.89 -30.84
C VAL A 514 66.13 8.97 -31.87
N THR A 515 67.39 8.65 -31.61
CA THR A 515 68.19 7.77 -32.47
C THR A 515 68.27 6.34 -31.93
N GLN A 516 67.93 6.10 -30.66
CA GLN A 516 67.96 4.77 -30.07
C GLN A 516 67.07 4.67 -28.83
N ILE A 517 66.45 3.51 -28.63
CA ILE A 517 65.70 3.17 -27.40
C ILE A 517 66.37 1.96 -26.77
N GLY A 518 66.91 2.13 -25.57
CA GLY A 518 67.63 1.10 -24.84
C GLY A 518 66.98 0.70 -23.52
N PHE A 519 67.37 -0.47 -23.02
CA PHE A 519 66.93 -1.01 -21.73
C PHE A 519 68.09 -1.73 -21.03
N GLY A 520 68.19 -1.60 -19.70
CA GLY A 520 69.25 -2.18 -18.88
C GLY A 520 68.76 -3.36 -18.05
N LEU A 521 69.17 -4.57 -18.42
CA LEU A 521 68.82 -5.77 -17.65
C LEU A 521 69.89 -6.03 -16.58
N SER A 522 69.49 -6.28 -15.33
CA SER A 522 70.43 -6.34 -14.20
C SER A 522 71.27 -7.60 -14.12
N ALA A 523 70.80 -8.70 -14.73
CA ALA A 523 71.48 -9.99 -14.72
C ALA A 523 71.09 -10.82 -15.96
N PRO A 524 71.89 -11.85 -16.32
CA PRO A 524 71.54 -12.75 -17.41
C PRO A 524 70.35 -13.60 -16.98
N ALA A 525 69.22 -13.43 -17.65
CA ALA A 525 67.98 -14.16 -17.42
C ALA A 525 67.12 -14.14 -18.69
N ILE A 526 66.10 -15.01 -18.75
CA ILE A 526 65.13 -14.96 -19.84
C ILE A 526 64.14 -13.83 -19.56
N TYR A 527 64.12 -12.85 -20.46
CA TYR A 527 63.15 -11.77 -20.47
C TYR A 527 62.30 -11.82 -21.73
N TYR A 528 61.00 -11.64 -21.57
CA TYR A 528 60.05 -11.46 -22.65
C TYR A 528 59.55 -10.02 -22.60
N LEU A 529 59.62 -9.31 -23.73
CA LEU A 529 59.14 -7.94 -23.87
C LEU A 529 58.06 -7.89 -24.93
N ASP A 530 57.01 -7.10 -24.70
CA ASP A 530 55.85 -6.99 -25.59
C ASP A 530 55.21 -5.60 -25.54
N ASP A 531 54.31 -5.30 -26.49
CA ASP A 531 53.37 -4.17 -26.45
C ASP A 531 54.03 -2.76 -26.30
N PHE A 532 55.07 -2.50 -27.09
CA PHE A 532 55.70 -1.17 -27.14
C PHE A 532 54.73 -0.10 -27.63
N THR A 533 54.36 0.80 -26.73
CA THR A 533 53.26 1.74 -26.91
C THR A 533 53.69 3.17 -26.55
N LEU A 534 53.48 4.09 -27.48
CA LEU A 534 53.64 5.52 -27.27
C LEU A 534 52.31 6.14 -26.85
N LEU A 535 52.32 6.94 -25.77
CA LEU A 535 51.14 7.58 -25.20
C LEU A 535 51.18 9.09 -25.38
N LYS A 536 50.11 9.66 -25.93
CA LYS A 536 50.00 11.08 -26.29
C LYS A 536 48.86 11.77 -25.59
#